data_AF-A0A7Y1UXF1-F1
#
_entry.id   AF-A0A7Y1UXF1-F1
#
_cell.length_a   1.000
_cell.length_b   1.000
_cell.length_c   1.000
_cell.angle_alpha   90.00
_cell.angle_beta   90.00
_cell.angle_gamma   90.00
#
_symmetry.space_group_name_H-M   'P 1'
#
loop_
_entity.id
_entity.type
_entity.pdbx_description
1 polymer ?
#
loop_
_entity_poly.entity_id
_entity_poly.type
_entity_poly.pdbx_seq_one_letter_code
_entity_poly.pdbx_strand_id
1 'polypeptide(L)'
;MRSSAKKMLLLLGALALVVSACGGDDEGGDTTAAPVGDEPVANACPDSGCSITIAGVEKSGDELKLTWDANFLPDVSKNHIHVYWDTFQAEEVSSDAEANGFTQGDWSPTGDYPEYVTESGASVANRGSSTTLCVTAADRDHAILDATLVQCRDVADEL
;
A
#
# COMPACT_ATOMS: atom_id res chain seq x y z
N MET A 1 -34.00 -0.32 39.26
CA MET A 1 -35.34 -0.43 38.65
C MET A 1 -35.21 -1.17 37.33
N ARG A 2 -36.14 -2.11 37.09
CA ARG A 2 -36.13 -3.09 36.01
C ARG A 2 -36.66 -2.49 34.70
N SER A 3 -36.07 -2.86 33.57
CA SER A 3 -36.72 -2.95 32.25
C SER A 3 -35.73 -3.72 31.35
N SER A 4 -35.80 -5.02 31.04
CA SER A 4 -36.87 -5.91 30.57
C SER A 4 -37.46 -5.60 29.19
N ALA A 5 -36.91 -6.34 28.21
CA ALA A 5 -37.57 -7.02 27.11
C ALA A 5 -37.88 -6.23 25.82
N LYS A 6 -37.27 -6.71 24.72
CA LYS A 6 -38.04 -7.31 23.62
C LYS A 6 -37.20 -8.35 22.90
N LYS A 7 -37.51 -9.63 23.18
CA LYS A 7 -37.24 -10.75 22.28
C LYS A 7 -38.19 -10.59 21.08
N MET A 8 -37.65 -10.59 19.87
CA MET A 8 -38.42 -10.79 18.65
C MET A 8 -37.88 -12.03 17.96
N LEU A 9 -38.81 -12.87 17.56
CA LEU A 9 -38.68 -14.30 17.33
C LEU A 9 -38.98 -14.59 15.85
N LEU A 10 -38.19 -15.51 15.29
CA LEU A 10 -38.45 -16.41 14.15
C LEU A 10 -38.76 -15.83 12.76
N LEU A 11 -38.02 -16.32 11.75
CA LEU A 11 -38.60 -17.17 10.70
C LEU A 11 -37.51 -17.96 9.97
N LEU A 12 -37.63 -19.29 10.03
CA LEU A 12 -36.92 -20.25 9.18
C LEU A 12 -37.41 -20.13 7.74
N GLY A 13 -36.49 -20.26 6.78
CA GLY A 13 -36.79 -20.54 5.38
C GLY A 13 -35.69 -21.44 4.81
N ALA A 14 -35.91 -22.75 4.88
CA ALA A 14 -35.13 -23.73 4.13
C ALA A 14 -35.88 -24.05 2.83
N LEU A 15 -35.20 -23.94 1.68
CA LEU A 15 -35.64 -24.56 0.44
C LEU A 15 -34.41 -25.14 -0.27
N ALA A 16 -34.45 -26.44 -0.52
CA ALA A 16 -33.47 -27.19 -1.29
C ALA A 16 -34.19 -27.89 -2.47
N LEU A 17 -33.37 -28.42 -3.38
CA LEU A 17 -33.63 -29.32 -4.54
C LEU A 17 -33.61 -28.59 -5.91
N VAL A 18 -33.06 -29.10 -7.03
CA VAL A 18 -32.27 -30.29 -7.42
C VAL A 18 -31.74 -30.11 -8.87
N VAL A 19 -30.50 -30.59 -9.12
CA VAL A 19 -29.84 -31.21 -10.31
C VAL A 19 -30.35 -31.05 -11.77
N SER A 20 -29.43 -30.68 -12.70
CA SER A 20 -29.02 -31.42 -13.96
C SER A 20 -28.12 -30.48 -14.82
N ALA A 21 -26.85 -30.77 -15.13
CA ALA A 21 -26.25 -31.78 -16.04
C ALA A 21 -26.26 -31.40 -17.54
N CYS A 22 -25.07 -31.05 -18.09
CA CYS A 22 -24.51 -31.13 -19.48
C CYS A 22 -23.47 -29.99 -19.59
N GLY A 23 -22.19 -30.18 -19.92
CA GLY A 23 -21.59 -31.08 -20.91
C GLY A 23 -21.32 -30.29 -22.20
N GLY A 24 -20.06 -29.90 -22.44
CA GLY A 24 -19.63 -29.22 -23.66
C GLY A 24 -18.19 -28.67 -23.56
N ASP A 25 -17.26 -29.42 -24.14
CA ASP A 25 -15.87 -29.05 -24.45
C ASP A 25 -15.78 -27.93 -25.51
N ASP A 26 -14.57 -27.40 -25.63
CA ASP A 26 -13.92 -26.78 -26.79
C ASP A 26 -13.41 -25.34 -26.68
N GLU A 27 -12.19 -25.24 -27.19
CA GLU A 27 -11.15 -24.24 -27.09
C GLU A 27 -11.40 -23.00 -27.99
N GLY A 28 -10.60 -21.97 -27.76
CA GLY A 28 -10.14 -21.10 -28.85
C GLY A 28 -10.96 -19.85 -29.07
N GLY A 29 -10.67 -18.81 -28.27
CA GLY A 29 -11.10 -17.44 -28.53
C GLY A 29 -9.98 -16.47 -28.17
N ASP A 30 -8.90 -16.49 -28.94
CA ASP A 30 -7.92 -15.41 -29.00
C ASP A 30 -8.67 -14.12 -29.34
N THR A 31 -8.90 -13.32 -28.30
CA THR A 31 -9.51 -11.99 -28.43
C THR A 31 -8.53 -11.01 -27.84
N THR A 32 -8.07 -10.16 -28.73
CA THR A 32 -7.17 -9.03 -28.54
C THR A 32 -7.57 -8.21 -27.30
N ALA A 33 -6.65 -8.06 -26.33
CA ALA A 33 -6.76 -7.03 -25.31
C ALA A 33 -5.53 -6.11 -25.37
N ALA A 34 -5.78 -4.89 -25.85
CA ALA A 34 -4.92 -3.72 -25.67
C ALA A 34 -4.94 -3.30 -24.17
N PRO A 35 -4.07 -2.36 -23.74
CA PRO A 35 -3.44 -2.38 -22.42
C PRO A 35 -4.49 -2.36 -21.29
N VAL A 36 -4.29 -3.25 -20.34
CA VAL A 36 -4.95 -3.19 -19.03
C VAL A 36 -4.63 -1.82 -18.43
N GLY A 37 -5.67 -1.03 -18.14
CA GLY A 37 -5.52 0.06 -17.18
C GLY A 37 -5.16 -0.59 -15.84
N ASP A 38 -3.99 -0.22 -15.30
CA ASP A 38 -3.48 -0.72 -14.03
C ASP A 38 -4.30 -0.14 -12.87
N GLU A 39 -5.53 -0.63 -12.70
CA GLU A 39 -6.19 -0.53 -11.40
C GLU A 39 -5.31 -1.30 -10.39
N PRO A 40 -5.03 -0.73 -9.21
CA PRO A 40 -4.17 -1.37 -8.23
C PRO A 40 -4.66 -2.78 -7.89
N VAL A 41 -3.75 -3.77 -7.90
CA VAL A 41 -4.12 -5.12 -7.49
C VAL A 41 -4.40 -5.14 -5.98
N ALA A 42 -5.30 -6.03 -5.52
CA ALA A 42 -5.55 -6.15 -4.09
C ALA A 42 -4.29 -6.60 -3.34
N ASN A 43 -3.81 -5.81 -2.37
CA ASN A 43 -2.94 -6.20 -1.25
C ASN A 43 -1.92 -7.34 -1.49
N ALA A 44 -1.24 -7.28 -2.62
CA ALA A 44 -0.22 -8.22 -3.05
C ALA A 44 0.61 -7.53 -4.11
N CYS A 45 1.90 -7.81 -4.18
CA CYS A 45 2.69 -7.36 -5.33
C CYS A 45 2.38 -8.25 -6.53
N PRO A 46 2.24 -7.68 -7.73
CA PRO A 46 2.33 -8.45 -8.97
C PRO A 46 3.69 -9.17 -9.09
N ASP A 47 3.81 -10.10 -10.05
CA ASP A 47 5.07 -10.80 -10.34
C ASP A 47 6.22 -9.85 -10.72
N SER A 48 5.89 -8.65 -11.19
CA SER A 48 6.85 -7.58 -11.49
C SER A 48 7.34 -6.80 -10.26
N GLY A 49 6.86 -7.14 -9.06
CA GLY A 49 7.11 -6.40 -7.82
C GLY A 49 6.09 -5.28 -7.56
N CYS A 50 6.11 -4.76 -6.34
CA CYS A 50 5.29 -3.62 -5.93
C CYS A 50 5.94 -2.32 -6.43
N SER A 51 5.30 -1.66 -7.39
CA SER A 51 5.77 -0.38 -7.93
C SER A 51 4.93 0.76 -7.37
N ILE A 52 5.61 1.85 -7.02
CA ILE A 52 5.03 3.09 -6.49
C ILE A 52 5.63 4.25 -7.28
N THR A 53 4.82 5.21 -7.67
CA THR A 53 5.27 6.47 -8.28
C THR A 53 4.66 7.64 -7.54
N ILE A 54 5.48 8.56 -7.02
CA ILE A 54 5.00 9.84 -6.49
C ILE A 54 4.55 10.71 -7.66
N ALA A 55 3.24 10.74 -7.90
CA ALA A 55 2.60 11.50 -8.97
C ALA A 55 2.53 13.00 -8.66
N GLY A 56 2.35 13.36 -7.39
CA GLY A 56 2.16 14.74 -6.95
C GLY A 56 2.73 15.01 -5.57
N VAL A 57 3.18 16.24 -5.35
CA VAL A 57 3.59 16.75 -4.04
C VAL A 57 3.03 18.16 -3.91
N GLU A 58 2.39 18.43 -2.79
CA GLU A 58 1.81 19.74 -2.45
C GLU A 58 2.15 20.08 -1.00
N LYS A 59 2.32 21.36 -0.70
CA LYS A 59 2.48 21.80 0.69
C LYS A 59 1.15 21.67 1.45
N SER A 60 1.20 21.08 2.63
CA SER A 60 0.06 20.87 3.53
C SER A 60 0.42 21.33 4.95
N GLY A 61 0.29 22.63 5.19
CA GLY A 61 0.75 23.24 6.44
C GLY A 61 2.28 23.24 6.51
N ASP A 62 2.82 22.65 7.58
CA ASP A 62 4.27 22.43 7.77
C ASP A 62 4.75 21.09 7.19
N GLU A 63 3.84 20.29 6.62
CA GLU A 63 4.09 18.97 6.05
C GLU A 63 3.84 18.97 4.53
N LEU A 64 4.14 17.85 3.87
CA LEU A 64 3.88 17.61 2.46
C LEU A 64 2.73 16.63 2.29
N LYS A 65 1.81 16.92 1.37
CA LYS A 65 0.82 15.95 0.89
C LYS A 65 1.36 15.31 -0.38
N LEU A 66 1.51 14.00 -0.35
CA LEU A 66 1.89 13.17 -1.50
C LEU A 66 0.63 12.62 -2.16
N THR A 67 0.65 12.57 -3.48
CA THR A 67 -0.27 11.75 -4.27
C THR A 67 0.58 10.74 -5.03
N TRP A 68 0.19 9.47 -5.00
CA TRP A 68 0.92 8.40 -5.66
C TRP A 68 0.03 7.48 -6.48
N ASP A 69 0.64 6.87 -7.47
CA ASP A 69 0.14 5.70 -8.16
C ASP A 69 0.87 4.46 -7.65
N ALA A 70 0.14 3.38 -7.37
CA ALA A 70 0.74 2.11 -6.98
C ALA A 70 0.04 0.95 -7.72
N ASN A 71 0.81 -0.07 -8.10
CA ASN A 71 0.25 -1.26 -8.75
C ASN A 71 -0.38 -2.26 -7.75
N PHE A 72 -0.47 -1.88 -6.47
CA PHE A 72 -1.10 -2.62 -5.38
C PHE A 72 -1.90 -1.66 -4.51
N LEU A 73 -2.91 -2.16 -3.81
CA LEU A 73 -3.67 -1.39 -2.81
C LEU A 73 -3.00 -1.52 -1.44
N PRO A 74 -2.39 -0.47 -0.86
CA PRO A 74 -1.72 -0.53 0.43
C PRO A 74 -2.66 -0.82 1.61
N ASP A 75 -2.16 -1.55 2.61
CA ASP A 75 -2.80 -1.84 3.89
C ASP A 75 -1.70 -2.20 4.89
N VAL A 76 -1.55 -1.43 5.97
CA VAL A 76 -0.49 -1.67 6.99
C VAL A 76 -0.58 -3.05 7.65
N SER A 77 -1.72 -3.75 7.58
CA SER A 77 -1.86 -5.14 8.06
C SER A 77 -1.39 -6.19 7.03
N LYS A 78 -1.01 -5.76 5.83
CA LYS A 78 -0.55 -6.54 4.68
C LYS A 78 0.64 -5.81 4.03
N ASN A 79 0.65 -5.62 2.71
CA ASN A 79 1.69 -4.84 2.05
C ASN A 79 1.35 -3.35 2.11
N HIS A 80 2.33 -2.52 2.42
CA HIS A 80 2.12 -1.09 2.62
C HIS A 80 3.33 -0.28 2.16
N ILE A 81 3.26 1.04 2.28
CA ILE A 81 4.30 1.94 1.80
C ILE A 81 5.10 2.45 2.99
N HIS A 82 6.43 2.38 2.89
CA HIS A 82 7.34 3.13 3.75
C HIS A 82 7.71 4.44 3.05
N VAL A 83 7.55 5.55 3.77
CA VAL A 83 7.91 6.90 3.33
C VAL A 83 9.08 7.39 4.16
N TYR A 84 10.12 7.95 3.54
CA TYR A 84 11.35 8.35 4.22
C TYR A 84 12.14 9.39 3.41
N TRP A 85 13.06 10.09 4.07
CA TRP A 85 13.99 11.03 3.42
C TRP A 85 15.24 10.30 2.92
N ASP A 86 15.87 10.79 1.84
CA ASP A 86 17.09 10.21 1.26
C ASP A 86 18.35 10.30 2.15
N THR A 87 18.19 10.77 3.40
CA THR A 87 19.18 10.56 4.46
C THR A 87 19.36 9.08 4.81
N PHE A 88 18.41 8.23 4.40
CA PHE A 88 18.43 6.78 4.59
C PHE A 88 18.30 6.03 3.25
N GLN A 89 18.89 4.84 3.20
CA GLN A 89 18.69 3.85 2.13
C GLN A 89 17.45 2.99 2.41
N ALA A 90 16.94 2.31 1.39
CA ALA A 90 15.76 1.46 1.53
C ALA A 90 15.98 0.34 2.56
N GLU A 91 17.18 -0.25 2.59
CA GLU A 91 17.54 -1.28 3.57
C GLU A 91 17.53 -0.77 5.02
N GLU A 92 17.81 0.52 5.23
CA GLU A 92 17.84 1.16 6.54
C GLU A 92 16.44 1.48 7.08
N VAL A 93 15.42 1.52 6.22
CA VAL A 93 14.01 1.73 6.61
C VAL A 93 13.21 0.44 6.64
N SER A 94 13.89 -0.70 6.75
CA SER A 94 13.30 -2.02 6.95
C SER A 94 13.29 -2.41 8.42
N SER A 95 12.26 -3.09 8.92
CA SER A 95 12.23 -3.58 10.32
C SER A 95 13.30 -4.62 10.64
N ASP A 96 13.92 -5.22 9.62
CA ASP A 96 15.01 -6.18 9.73
C ASP A 96 16.39 -5.58 9.37
N ALA A 97 16.50 -4.24 9.28
CA ALA A 97 17.74 -3.53 8.94
C ALA A 97 18.96 -4.03 9.74
N GLU A 98 18.83 -4.08 11.08
CA GLU A 98 19.91 -4.52 11.98
C GLU A 98 20.29 -5.99 11.77
N ALA A 99 19.31 -6.85 11.46
CA ALA A 99 19.57 -8.26 11.17
C ALA A 99 20.34 -8.42 9.85
N ASN A 100 20.17 -7.48 8.92
CA ASN A 100 20.86 -7.42 7.63
C ASN A 100 22.14 -6.58 7.66
N GLY A 101 22.57 -6.09 8.84
CA GLY A 101 23.83 -5.37 9.02
C GLY A 101 23.77 -3.87 8.70
N PHE A 102 22.57 -3.32 8.57
CA PHE A 102 22.32 -1.88 8.44
C PHE A 102 21.95 -1.27 9.78
N THR A 103 22.21 0.03 9.95
CA THR A 103 21.67 0.77 11.09
C THR A 103 20.25 1.21 10.77
N GLN A 104 19.31 0.96 11.68
CA GLN A 104 17.93 1.37 11.49
C GLN A 104 17.81 2.90 11.37
N GLY A 105 17.25 3.38 10.26
CA GLY A 105 16.89 4.77 10.00
C GLY A 105 15.49 5.14 10.48
N ASP A 106 14.99 6.32 10.10
CA ASP A 106 13.63 6.77 10.41
C ASP A 106 12.72 6.69 9.17
N TRP A 107 11.46 6.28 9.36
CA TRP A 107 10.46 6.17 8.29
C TRP A 107 9.03 6.35 8.83
N SER A 108 8.05 6.39 7.92
CA SER A 108 6.63 6.34 8.24
C SER A 108 5.95 5.24 7.41
N PRO A 109 5.35 4.21 8.05
CA PRO A 109 4.53 3.23 7.36
C PRO A 109 3.12 3.79 7.12
N THR A 110 2.56 3.56 5.94
CA THR A 110 1.18 3.97 5.63
C THR A 110 0.48 3.03 4.66
N GLY A 111 -0.83 2.88 4.90
CA GLY A 111 -1.77 2.22 4.00
C GLY A 111 -2.71 3.22 3.32
N ASP A 112 -2.47 4.53 3.48
CA ASP A 112 -3.32 5.55 2.88
C ASP A 112 -3.13 5.57 1.36
N TYR A 113 -4.23 5.70 0.63
CA TYR A 113 -4.20 5.67 -0.84
C TYR A 113 -5.41 6.40 -1.41
N PRO A 114 -5.24 7.25 -2.45
CA PRO A 114 -4.00 7.56 -3.18
C PRO A 114 -3.20 8.73 -2.58
N GLU A 115 -3.62 9.27 -1.44
CA GLU A 115 -3.00 10.43 -0.81
C GLU A 115 -2.49 10.11 0.59
N TYR A 116 -1.39 10.76 0.97
CA TYR A 116 -0.78 10.68 2.30
C TYR A 116 -0.19 12.04 2.67
N VAL A 117 -0.26 12.42 3.94
CA VAL A 117 0.41 13.62 4.47
C VAL A 117 1.59 13.16 5.31
N THR A 118 2.77 13.72 5.05
CA THR A 118 4.00 13.36 5.77
C THR A 118 3.86 13.53 7.27
N GLU A 119 4.34 12.52 7.99
CA GLU A 119 4.34 12.49 9.45
C GLU A 119 5.45 11.57 9.96
N SER A 120 5.65 11.53 11.28
CA SER A 120 6.63 10.63 11.92
C SER A 120 8.02 10.75 11.26
N GLY A 121 8.72 9.65 10.95
CA GLY A 121 10.05 9.71 10.32
C GLY A 121 10.08 10.43 8.96
N ALA A 122 8.95 10.50 8.25
CA ALA A 122 8.81 11.20 6.98
C ALA A 122 8.48 12.70 7.14
N SER A 123 8.23 13.19 8.36
CA SER A 123 7.93 14.61 8.61
C SER A 123 8.99 15.54 8.04
N VAL A 124 8.58 16.69 7.51
CA VAL A 124 9.50 17.76 7.05
C VAL A 124 10.45 18.21 8.15
N ALA A 125 10.03 18.14 9.42
CA ALA A 125 10.89 18.48 10.56
C ALA A 125 12.06 17.49 10.75
N ASN A 126 11.94 16.26 10.25
CA ASN A 126 12.92 15.19 10.43
C ASN A 126 13.89 15.05 9.24
N ARG A 127 13.69 15.80 8.15
CA ARG A 127 14.47 15.69 6.90
C ARG A 127 15.94 16.07 7.00
N GLY A 128 16.34 16.74 8.08
CA GLY A 128 17.63 17.41 8.16
C GLY A 128 17.81 18.44 7.02
N SER A 129 18.82 18.24 6.18
CA SER A 129 19.06 19.07 4.98
C SER A 129 18.52 18.45 3.69
N SER A 130 17.92 17.27 3.74
CA SER A 130 17.42 16.58 2.55
C SER A 130 16.27 17.37 1.90
N THR A 131 16.24 17.34 0.58
CA THR A 131 15.11 17.78 -0.24
C THR A 131 14.52 16.62 -1.05
N THR A 132 14.96 15.38 -0.83
CA THR A 132 14.50 14.23 -1.59
C THR A 132 13.71 13.30 -0.69
N LEU A 133 12.48 13.03 -1.08
CA LEU A 133 11.60 12.11 -0.39
C LEU A 133 11.46 10.82 -1.21
N CYS A 134 11.57 9.67 -0.54
CA CYS A 134 11.60 8.35 -1.14
C CYS A 134 10.47 7.47 -0.58
N VAL A 135 10.01 6.55 -1.42
CA VAL A 135 8.98 5.55 -1.09
C VAL A 135 9.41 4.17 -1.57
N THR A 136 9.08 3.16 -0.79
CA THR A 136 9.25 1.74 -1.17
C THR A 136 8.18 0.89 -0.49
N ALA A 137 7.94 -0.30 -1.02
CA ALA A 137 6.93 -1.21 -0.51
C ALA A 137 7.51 -2.11 0.60
N ALA A 138 6.72 -2.31 1.66
CA ALA A 138 7.02 -3.17 2.79
C ALA A 138 5.94 -4.22 2.99
N ASP A 139 6.29 -5.32 3.65
CA ASP A 139 5.35 -6.36 4.07
C ASP A 139 4.66 -6.01 5.39
N ARG A 140 3.82 -6.93 5.88
CA ARG A 140 3.04 -6.72 7.13
C ARG A 140 3.90 -6.62 8.39
N ASP A 141 5.13 -7.10 8.34
CA ASP A 141 6.07 -7.11 9.45
C ASP A 141 7.05 -5.90 9.32
N HIS A 142 6.74 -4.95 8.42
CA HIS A 142 7.51 -3.75 8.10
C HIS A 142 8.88 -4.03 7.47
N ALA A 143 9.09 -5.21 6.89
CA ALA A 143 10.30 -5.51 6.14
C ALA A 143 10.16 -5.02 4.70
N ILE A 144 11.19 -4.36 4.15
CA ILE A 144 11.18 -3.92 2.75
C ILE A 144 11.16 -5.13 1.82
N LEU A 145 10.21 -5.14 0.89
CA LEU A 145 9.99 -6.26 -0.03
C LEU A 145 11.07 -6.36 -1.11
N ASP A 146 11.50 -5.21 -1.63
CA ASP A 146 12.56 -5.10 -2.63
C ASP A 146 13.24 -3.73 -2.53
N ALA A 147 14.44 -3.70 -1.94
CA ALA A 147 15.22 -2.48 -1.76
C ALA A 147 15.72 -1.86 -3.09
N THR A 148 15.58 -2.57 -4.22
CA THR A 148 15.90 -2.04 -5.55
C THR A 148 14.70 -1.35 -6.21
N LEU A 149 13.48 -1.56 -5.69
CA LEU A 149 12.25 -0.89 -6.13
C LEU A 149 11.96 0.30 -5.22
N VAL A 150 12.66 1.39 -5.49
CA VAL A 150 12.53 2.66 -4.78
C VAL A 150 12.15 3.75 -5.76
N GLN A 151 11.21 4.59 -5.38
CA GLN A 151 10.95 5.84 -6.08
C GLN A 151 11.32 7.00 -5.16
N CYS A 152 12.10 7.93 -5.69
CA CYS A 152 12.47 9.16 -5.00
C CYS A 152 12.10 10.37 -5.85
N ARG A 153 11.71 11.46 -5.19
CA ARG A 153 11.41 12.75 -5.80
C ARG A 153 12.08 13.87 -5.03
N ASP A 154 12.76 14.77 -5.74
CA ASP A 154 13.18 16.06 -5.19
C ASP A 154 11.94 16.93 -5.00
N VAL A 155 11.80 17.49 -3.79
CA VAL A 155 10.66 18.28 -3.32
C VAL A 155 11.12 19.66 -2.82
N ALA A 156 12.27 20.14 -3.29
CA ALA A 156 12.85 21.41 -2.88
C ALA A 156 11.91 22.61 -3.08
N ASP A 157 11.06 22.57 -4.11
CA ASP A 157 10.13 23.67 -4.45
C ASP A 157 8.89 23.70 -3.52
N GLU A 158 8.61 22.59 -2.82
CA GLU A 158 7.45 22.43 -1.95
C GLU A 158 7.74 22.66 -0.45
N LEU A 159 9.01 22.80 -0.07
CA LEU A 159 9.48 22.97 1.32
C LEU A 159 9.31 24.41 1.87
#